data_AF-A0AAW1H352-F1
#
_entry.id   AF-A0AAW1H352-F1
#
_cell.length_a   1.000
_cell.length_b   1.000
_cell.length_c   1.000
_cell.angle_alpha   90.00
_cell.angle_beta   90.00
_cell.angle_gamma   90.00
#
_symmetry.space_group_name_H-M   'P 1'
#
loop_
_entity.id
_entity.type
_entity.pdbx_description
1 polymer ?
#
loop_
_entity_poly.entity_id
_entity_poly.type
_entity_poly.pdbx_seq_one_letter_code
_entity_poly.pdbx_strand_id
1 'polypeptide(L)'
;MAKSIIPTIDLSPFFNKQSNQSEKKEIIKKIKKACTLYGFFQVENHGVSASSMKRAFEVPKMFFDCSGDVKLKFSPAPDAPLPAGYFKQPSQSGDKNEFVLMFTPGSGFNVYPTHPPHLKYEFFVSFSFK
;
A
#
# COMPACT_ATOMS: atom_id res chain seq x y z
N MET A 1 -27.49 12.26 3.49
CA MET A 1 -26.07 11.88 3.36
C MET A 1 -25.45 12.76 2.29
N ALA A 2 -24.27 13.34 2.56
CA ALA A 2 -23.61 14.23 1.60
C ALA A 2 -23.17 13.45 0.35
N LYS A 3 -23.41 14.00 -0.84
CA LYS A 3 -22.97 13.42 -2.10
C LYS A 3 -21.44 13.53 -2.16
N SER A 4 -20.74 12.39 -2.14
CA SER A 4 -19.29 12.37 -2.29
C SER A 4 -18.90 13.03 -3.61
N ILE A 5 -17.96 13.98 -3.53
CA ILE A 5 -17.40 14.69 -4.70
C ILE A 5 -16.45 13.78 -5.48
N ILE A 6 -15.85 12.78 -4.81
CA ILE A 6 -14.89 11.85 -5.41
C ILE A 6 -15.64 10.64 -5.98
N PRO A 7 -15.38 10.23 -7.23
CA PRO A 7 -15.97 9.02 -7.80
C PRO A 7 -15.56 7.78 -7.00
N THR A 8 -16.54 6.96 -6.61
CA THR A 8 -16.34 5.63 -6.04
C THR A 8 -16.85 4.59 -7.03
N ILE A 9 -16.04 3.58 -7.32
CA ILE A 9 -16.31 2.58 -8.36
C ILE A 9 -16.37 1.19 -7.74
N ASP A 10 -17.53 0.55 -7.87
CA ASP A 10 -17.75 -0.84 -7.51
C ASP A 10 -17.11 -1.79 -8.55
N LEU A 11 -16.14 -2.59 -8.11
CA LEU A 11 -15.46 -3.59 -8.93
C LEU A 11 -16.05 -4.99 -8.82
N SER A 12 -17.13 -5.19 -8.06
CA SER A 12 -17.80 -6.49 -7.90
C SER A 12 -18.08 -7.22 -9.22
N PRO A 13 -18.42 -6.57 -10.36
CA PRO A 13 -18.66 -7.28 -11.63
C PRO A 13 -17.43 -7.99 -12.20
N PHE A 14 -16.20 -7.63 -11.79
CA PHE A 14 -14.98 -8.31 -12.22
C PHE A 14 -14.72 -9.61 -11.46
N PHE A 15 -15.23 -9.73 -10.24
CA PHE A 15 -15.01 -10.87 -9.36
C PHE A 15 -16.22 -11.82 -9.31
N ASN A 16 -17.40 -11.34 -9.69
CA ASN A 16 -18.61 -12.14 -9.78
C ASN A 16 -18.66 -12.90 -11.12
N LYS A 17 -18.69 -14.24 -11.05
CA LYS A 17 -18.71 -15.16 -12.20
C LYS A 17 -19.99 -15.06 -13.05
N GLN A 18 -21.09 -14.58 -12.47
CA GLN A 18 -22.36 -14.39 -13.14
C GLN A 18 -22.46 -13.08 -13.93
N SER A 19 -21.49 -12.17 -13.75
CA SER A 19 -21.52 -10.85 -14.39
C SER A 19 -21.29 -10.96 -15.90
N ASN A 20 -22.09 -10.22 -16.67
CA ASN A 20 -21.99 -10.19 -18.12
C ASN A 20 -20.95 -9.17 -18.62
N GLN A 21 -20.62 -9.24 -19.91
CA GLN A 21 -19.65 -8.33 -20.53
C GLN A 21 -20.11 -6.88 -20.57
N SER A 22 -21.42 -6.61 -20.57
CA SER A 22 -21.96 -5.26 -20.57
C SER A 22 -21.67 -4.54 -19.26
N GLU A 23 -21.88 -5.22 -18.13
CA GLU A 23 -21.61 -4.68 -16.78
C GLU A 23 -20.14 -4.28 -16.63
N LYS A 24 -19.21 -5.17 -17.06
CA LYS A 24 -17.77 -4.88 -17.06
C LYS A 24 -17.43 -3.66 -17.92
N LYS A 25 -18.03 -3.54 -19.12
CA LYS A 25 -17.83 -2.38 -20.01
C LYS A 25 -18.30 -1.07 -19.37
N GLU A 26 -19.41 -1.08 -18.64
CA GLU A 26 -19.89 0.11 -17.93
C GLU A 26 -18.92 0.52 -16.81
N ILE A 27 -18.36 -0.42 -16.06
CA ILE A 27 -17.33 -0.09 -15.06
C ILE A 27 -16.07 0.48 -15.72
N ILE A 28 -15.61 -0.08 -16.85
CA ILE A 28 -14.47 0.46 -17.60
C ILE A 28 -14.73 1.90 -18.05
N LYS A 29 -15.95 2.21 -18.53
CA LYS A 29 -16.33 3.60 -18.89
C LYS A 29 -16.29 4.52 -17.68
N LYS A 30 -16.77 4.07 -16.51
CA LYS A 30 -16.70 4.85 -15.26
C LYS A 30 -15.25 5.12 -14.84
N ILE A 31 -14.38 4.11 -14.89
CA ILE A 31 -12.94 4.25 -14.60
C ILE A 31 -12.32 5.27 -15.56
N LYS A 32 -12.54 5.13 -16.87
CA LYS A 32 -12.02 6.07 -17.87
C LYS A 32 -12.47 7.50 -17.56
N LYS A 33 -13.76 7.69 -17.30
CA LYS A 33 -14.32 9.01 -16.97
C LYS A 33 -13.70 9.60 -15.69
N ALA A 34 -13.51 8.78 -14.65
CA ALA A 34 -12.91 9.24 -13.40
C ALA A 34 -11.44 9.64 -13.59
N CYS A 35 -10.65 8.84 -14.30
CA CYS A 35 -9.28 9.18 -14.65
C CYS A 35 -9.19 10.48 -15.47
N THR A 36 -10.07 10.67 -16.47
CA THR A 36 -10.03 11.85 -17.33
C THR A 36 -10.48 13.13 -16.62
N LEU A 37 -11.49 13.05 -15.75
CA LEU A 37 -12.07 14.24 -15.12
C LEU A 37 -11.46 14.60 -13.76
N TYR A 38 -11.03 13.60 -12.99
CA TYR A 38 -10.56 13.77 -11.61
C TYR A 38 -9.10 13.35 -11.42
N GLY A 39 -8.56 12.49 -12.28
CA GLY A 39 -7.22 11.91 -12.12
C GLY A 39 -7.13 10.78 -11.09
N PHE A 40 -8.16 10.58 -10.26
CA PHE A 40 -8.23 9.52 -9.27
C PHE A 40 -9.70 9.11 -8.97
N PHE A 41 -9.86 7.97 -8.30
CA PHE A 41 -11.14 7.45 -7.83
C PHE A 41 -10.94 6.53 -6.64
N GLN A 42 -12.00 6.30 -5.88
CA GLN A 42 -12.06 5.26 -4.85
C GLN A 42 -12.58 3.96 -5.46
N VAL A 43 -12.16 2.83 -4.91
CA VAL A 43 -12.66 1.51 -5.29
C VAL A 43 -13.33 0.83 -4.12
N GLU A 44 -14.40 0.10 -4.41
CA GLU A 44 -15.07 -0.79 -3.46
C GLU A 44 -15.27 -2.18 -4.10
N ASN A 45 -15.49 -3.20 -3.27
CA ASN A 45 -15.61 -4.60 -3.68
C ASN A 45 -14.48 -5.06 -4.63
N HIS A 46 -13.26 -4.60 -4.35
CA HIS A 46 -12.04 -4.86 -5.13
C HIS A 46 -11.46 -6.28 -4.94
N GLY A 47 -12.18 -7.17 -4.25
CA GLY A 47 -11.78 -8.57 -4.06
C GLY A 47 -10.66 -8.82 -3.04
N VAL A 48 -10.06 -7.78 -2.45
CA VAL A 48 -9.05 -7.93 -1.38
C VAL A 48 -9.76 -8.22 -0.06
N SER A 49 -9.33 -9.29 0.63
CA SER A 49 -9.95 -9.71 1.88
C SER A 49 -9.80 -8.67 3.00
N ALA A 50 -10.81 -8.55 3.86
CA ALA A 50 -10.76 -7.65 5.02
C ALA A 50 -9.59 -7.99 5.96
N SER A 51 -9.25 -9.28 6.11
CA SER A 51 -8.08 -9.73 6.88
C SER A 51 -6.77 -9.23 6.28
N SER A 52 -6.63 -9.25 4.95
CA SER A 52 -5.44 -8.73 4.26
C SER A 52 -5.31 -7.22 4.46
N MET A 53 -6.41 -6.47 4.32
CA MET A 53 -6.40 -5.03 4.58
C MET A 53 -6.03 -4.71 6.02
N LYS A 54 -6.64 -5.40 7.00
CA LYS A 54 -6.33 -5.24 8.42
C LYS A 54 -4.84 -5.42 8.69
N ARG A 55 -4.27 -6.52 8.18
CA ARG A 55 -2.84 -6.82 8.30
C ARG A 55 -1.94 -5.75 7.65
N ALA A 56 -2.33 -5.24 6.47
CA ALA A 56 -1.60 -4.18 5.78
C ALA A 56 -1.52 -2.87 6.59
N PHE A 57 -2.42 -2.64 7.55
CA PHE A 57 -2.33 -1.51 8.49
C PHE A 57 -1.61 -1.87 9.79
N GLU A 58 -1.85 -3.07 10.35
CA GLU A 58 -1.27 -3.49 11.63
C GLU A 58 0.25 -3.64 11.57
N VAL A 59 0.77 -4.24 10.51
CA VAL A 59 2.20 -4.56 10.40
C VAL A 59 3.08 -3.30 10.31
N PRO A 60 2.78 -2.31 9.44
CA PRO A 60 3.51 -1.04 9.47
C PRO A 60 3.35 -0.31 10.80
N LYS A 61 2.16 -0.32 11.41
CA LYS A 61 1.93 0.32 12.72
C LYS A 61 2.89 -0.24 13.78
N MET A 62 2.99 -1.57 13.89
CA MET A 62 3.92 -2.23 14.81
C MET A 62 5.38 -1.81 14.59
N PHE A 63 5.79 -1.62 13.33
CA PHE A 63 7.12 -1.12 13.01
C PHE A 63 7.31 0.34 13.41
N PHE A 64 6.36 1.22 13.08
CA PHE A 64 6.48 2.65 13.37
C PHE A 64 6.36 2.98 14.86
N ASP A 65 5.69 2.12 15.64
CA ASP A 65 5.64 2.18 17.10
C ASP A 65 6.98 1.78 17.77
N CYS A 66 7.95 1.23 17.04
CA CYS A 66 9.29 0.95 17.55
C CYS A 66 10.12 2.23 17.76
N SER A 67 11.18 2.13 18.59
CA SER A 67 12.08 3.26 18.83
C SER A 67 12.81 3.72 17.56
N GLY A 68 13.24 4.97 17.54
CA GLY A 68 14.01 5.54 16.42
C GLY A 68 15.24 4.70 16.07
N ASP A 69 15.97 4.21 17.07
CA ASP A 69 17.16 3.38 16.88
C ASP A 69 16.85 2.03 16.23
N VAL A 70 15.69 1.44 16.53
CA VAL A 70 15.24 0.23 15.86
C VAL A 70 14.92 0.54 14.40
N LYS A 71 14.14 1.61 14.14
CA LYS A 71 13.75 1.99 12.78
C LYS A 71 14.95 2.37 11.90
N LEU A 72 15.94 3.07 12.44
CA LEU A 72 17.16 3.48 11.72
C LEU A 72 18.01 2.31 11.23
N LYS A 73 17.94 1.13 11.87
CA LYS A 73 18.64 -0.08 11.38
C LYS A 73 18.11 -0.59 10.03
N PHE A 74 17.01 -0.01 9.56
CA PHE A 74 16.31 -0.42 8.35
C PHE A 74 16.50 0.61 7.24
N SER A 75 17.27 1.68 7.48
CA SER A 75 17.65 2.62 6.44
C SER A 75 18.57 1.93 5.41
N PRO A 76 18.55 2.38 4.15
CA PRO A 76 19.47 1.86 3.14
C PRO A 76 20.92 2.09 3.58
N ALA A 77 21.80 1.17 3.17
CA ALA A 77 23.24 1.38 3.30
C ALA A 77 23.69 2.60 2.46
N PRO A 78 24.75 3.32 2.84
CA PRO A 78 25.21 4.49 2.10
C PRO A 78 25.56 4.23 0.62
N ASP A 79 25.99 3.02 0.31
CA ASP A 79 26.36 2.52 -1.02
C ASP A 79 25.26 1.67 -1.67
N ALA A 80 24.05 1.63 -1.08
CA ALA A 80 22.94 0.86 -1.64
C ALA A 80 22.57 1.38 -3.04
N PRO A 81 22.39 0.49 -4.03
CA PRO A 81 22.07 0.90 -5.40
C PRO A 81 20.66 1.50 -5.53
N LEU A 82 19.79 1.23 -4.54
CA LEU A 82 18.43 1.72 -4.50
C LEU A 82 18.06 2.12 -3.06
N PRO A 83 17.19 3.14 -2.88
CA PRO A 83 16.82 3.66 -1.58
C PRO A 83 15.73 2.79 -0.91
N ALA A 84 15.90 1.48 -0.81
CA ALA A 84 14.97 0.62 -0.07
C ALA A 84 15.24 0.72 1.43
N GLY A 85 14.19 0.93 2.23
CA GLY A 85 14.30 1.00 3.68
C GLY A 85 13.52 2.15 4.31
N TYR A 86 13.85 2.40 5.58
CA TYR A 86 13.25 3.46 6.40
C TYR A 86 13.90 4.82 6.16
N PHE A 87 13.05 5.84 6.06
CA PHE A 87 13.40 7.24 5.93
C PHE A 87 12.60 8.09 6.91
N LYS A 88 13.27 9.12 7.42
CA LYS A 88 12.64 10.18 8.21
C LYS A 88 13.03 11.51 7.61
N GLN A 89 12.04 12.39 7.43
CA GLN A 89 12.32 13.75 6.97
C GLN A 89 13.24 14.49 7.97
N PRO A 90 14.13 15.38 7.49
CA PRO A 90 14.96 16.19 8.36
C PRO A 90 14.13 16.99 9.36
N SER A 91 14.70 17.28 10.53
CA SER A 91 14.00 18.02 11.60
C SER A 91 13.53 19.42 11.19
N GLN A 92 14.18 20.01 10.19
CA GLN A 92 13.88 21.33 9.64
C GLN A 92 12.76 21.31 8.57
N SER A 93 12.34 20.12 8.13
CA SER A 93 11.25 19.98 7.17
C SER A 93 9.91 20.41 7.80
N GLY A 94 9.08 21.10 7.01
CA GLY A 94 7.68 21.34 7.37
C GLY A 94 6.88 20.03 7.46
N ASP A 95 7.28 19.05 6.66
CA ASP A 95 6.69 17.71 6.65
C ASP A 95 7.43 16.81 7.64
N LYS A 96 6.77 16.45 8.73
CA LYS A 96 7.33 15.60 9.80
C LYS A 96 7.09 14.11 9.59
N ASN A 97 7.08 13.68 8.34
CA ASN A 97 6.72 12.32 7.97
C ASN A 97 7.92 11.36 8.07
N GLU A 98 7.62 10.12 8.41
CA GLU A 98 8.50 8.97 8.28
C GLU A 98 7.83 7.95 7.35
N PHE A 99 8.63 7.21 6.58
CA PHE A 99 8.13 6.26 5.60
C PHE A 99 9.11 5.12 5.37
N VAL A 100 8.61 4.02 4.82
CA VAL A 100 9.42 2.87 4.39
C VAL A 100 9.18 2.69 2.90
N LEU A 101 10.25 2.62 2.11
CA LEU A 101 10.20 2.25 0.71
C LEU A 101 10.58 0.78 0.56
N MET A 102 9.72 0.00 -0.08
CA MET A 102 9.99 -1.39 -0.45
C MET A 102 9.69 -1.63 -1.92
N PHE A 103 10.53 -2.43 -2.55
CA PHE A 103 10.30 -2.98 -3.88
C PHE A 103 9.50 -4.28 -3.78
N THR A 104 9.18 -4.86 -4.95
CA THR A 104 8.49 -6.12 -5.08
C THR A 104 9.05 -7.18 -4.13
N PRO A 105 8.20 -7.91 -3.38
CA PRO A 105 8.65 -8.97 -2.49
C PRO A 105 9.56 -9.98 -3.19
N GLY A 106 10.61 -10.41 -2.49
CA GLY A 106 11.65 -11.27 -3.06
C GLY A 106 12.77 -10.53 -3.78
N SER A 107 12.66 -9.20 -3.98
CA SER A 107 13.78 -8.39 -4.41
C SER A 107 14.93 -8.44 -3.40
N GLY A 108 16.16 -8.64 -3.90
CA GLY A 108 17.38 -8.58 -3.09
C GLY A 108 17.73 -7.18 -2.60
N PHE A 109 17.01 -6.14 -3.05
CA PHE A 109 17.23 -4.76 -2.62
C PHE A 109 16.50 -4.42 -1.33
N ASN A 110 15.46 -5.17 -0.95
CA ASN A 110 14.63 -4.83 0.21
C ASN A 110 15.39 -5.06 1.52
N VAL A 111 15.44 -4.01 2.35
CA VAL A 111 15.85 -4.10 3.74
C VAL A 111 14.63 -4.43 4.59
N TYR A 112 14.69 -5.56 5.31
CA TYR A 112 13.56 -6.03 6.14
C TYR A 112 13.83 -5.84 7.63
N PRO A 113 12.77 -5.68 8.44
CA PRO A 113 12.87 -5.83 9.87
C PRO A 113 13.57 -7.08 10.32
N THR A 114 14.56 -6.92 11.18
CA THR A 114 15.13 -8.03 11.96
C THR A 114 14.59 -8.06 13.39
N HIS A 115 14.00 -6.95 13.86
CA HIS A 115 13.49 -6.80 15.22
C HIS A 115 12.15 -6.05 15.26
N PRO A 116 11.14 -6.60 15.94
CA PRO A 116 11.04 -7.99 16.39
C PRO A 116 11.03 -9.01 15.22
N PRO A 117 11.53 -10.26 15.41
CA PRO A 117 11.79 -11.21 14.30
C PRO A 117 10.56 -11.58 13.45
N HIS A 118 9.37 -11.55 14.04
CA HIS A 118 8.12 -11.85 13.34
C HIS A 118 7.77 -10.78 12.27
N LEU A 119 8.23 -9.53 12.43
CA LEU A 119 7.94 -8.46 11.47
C LEU A 119 8.51 -8.75 10.09
N LYS A 120 9.63 -9.48 9.96
CA LYS A 120 10.19 -9.84 8.65
C LYS A 120 9.18 -10.58 7.78
N TYR A 121 8.60 -11.62 8.37
CA TYR A 121 7.64 -12.48 7.69
C TYR A 121 6.33 -11.73 7.42
N GLU A 122 5.88 -10.96 8.40
CA GLU A 122 4.67 -10.15 8.30
C GLU A 122 4.78 -9.06 7.21
N PHE A 123 5.92 -8.39 7.07
CA PHE A 123 6.17 -7.46 5.97
C PHE A 123 6.19 -8.17 4.62
N PHE A 124 6.89 -9.30 4.52
CA PHE A 124 6.95 -10.07 3.28
C PHE A 124 5.55 -10.53 2.82
N VAL A 125 4.73 -11.05 3.74
CA VAL A 125 3.38 -11.54 3.43
C VAL A 125 2.41 -10.41 3.14
N SER A 126 2.47 -9.31 3.90
CA SER A 126 1.53 -8.18 3.74
C SER A 126 1.66 -7.47 2.40
N PHE A 127 2.86 -7.46 1.82
CA PHE A 127 3.12 -6.81 0.53
C PHE A 127 3.23 -7.80 -0.64
N SER A 128 3.09 -9.10 -0.38
CA SER A 128 2.96 -10.15 -1.40
C SER A 128 1.49 -10.43 -1.68
N PHE A 129 0.80 -9.50 -2.35
CA PHE A 129 -0.53 -9.78 -2.87
C PHE A 129 -0.37 -10.72 -4.09
N LYS A 130 -0.75 -11.99 -3.92
CA LYS A 130 -0.99 -12.93 -5.01
C LYS A 130 -2.48 -12.99 -5.31
#